data_AF-A0A928DYP8-F1
#
_entry.id   AF-A0A928DYP8-F1
#
_cell.length_a   1.000
_cell.length_b   1.000
_cell.length_c   1.000
_cell.angle_alpha   90.00
_cell.angle_beta   90.00
_cell.angle_gamma   90.00
#
_symmetry.space_group_name_H-M   'P 1'
#
loop_
_entity.id
_entity.type
_entity.pdbx_description
1 polymer ?
#
loop_
_entity_poly.entity_id
_entity_poly.type
_entity_poly.pdbx_seq_one_letter_code
_entity_poly.pdbx_strand_id
1 'polypeptide(L)'
;MKKIKFLVFCLLFQIFISLPAALFAWGSGHDVVARSVAQHIPAPWSEMLQNNPEIMRQFLIDSHYPDNFNELERERWGENYLNILKERKIESRHSFHLPEARCLAFELLVKAIRENDSPQVLLLLSLLSHSIADQTSFNHEPLVHYATYVLGREGLNLVPTLELDLGWVVKQEITRKIWNEHCAKLAKKIKTYSTPEEVFTHLFEIEWLGVEYAYLGKTVLENAFILEKISQGTDSKNFTRSREEAEKQLALAFCEVGGWAVQETLAIFETALKMAKSEQEVIWSGKIEDYAPQYRQKMIDFVQSRPTEHDGICLPYLPLEGEKSASIQILYDSTGRWQEGFFNGGDRIFAVQIAETLRQNGKSAELLDIRTFNHNGISSPEKVSLLIVPAQRINSYYGTDFNAFCEKMRTFKKAGGHVLLIGNQIHSNLFPDFAGILTRVGENDAYAKPAYPVPYEKIPQSGILLRNFNSEKTEQWKFTKVPMGTAGWFWPSGRSVVMENPKTSVIPVLDFVFPDQKRKTIGFVSCEKTPELGFFPTYVLGFSYFTNETPSFAPIKLKLDSVGTKILMEFVNRLEKKP
;
A
#
# COMPACT_ATOMS: atom_id res chain seq x y z
N MET A 1 9.84 46.52 -6.94
CA MET A 1 10.03 45.46 -5.92
C MET A 1 8.74 44.97 -5.23
N LYS A 2 7.83 45.83 -4.73
CA LYS A 2 6.60 45.37 -4.02
C LYS A 2 5.65 44.52 -4.89
N LYS A 3 5.47 44.85 -6.17
CA LYS A 3 4.61 44.08 -7.10
C LYS A 3 5.15 42.67 -7.40
N ILE A 4 6.47 42.49 -7.47
CA ILE A 4 7.11 41.19 -7.70
C ILE A 4 6.92 40.29 -6.47
N LYS A 5 7.07 40.82 -5.26
CA LYS A 5 6.82 40.06 -4.02
C LYS A 5 5.36 39.63 -3.88
N PHE A 6 4.40 40.47 -4.29
CA PHE A 6 2.99 40.12 -4.28
C PHE A 6 2.66 39.04 -5.32
N LEU A 7 3.22 39.14 -6.53
CA LEU A 7 3.02 38.12 -7.57
C LEU A 7 3.61 36.77 -7.18
N VAL A 8 4.81 36.76 -6.58
CA VAL A 8 5.46 35.54 -6.04
C VAL A 8 4.66 34.97 -4.87
N PHE A 9 4.10 35.81 -4.00
CA PHE A 9 3.24 35.36 -2.91
C PHE A 9 1.94 34.75 -3.44
N CYS A 10 1.27 35.36 -4.42
CA CYS A 10 0.08 34.79 -5.05
C CYS A 10 0.42 33.48 -5.77
N LEU A 11 1.54 33.38 -6.49
CA LEU A 11 1.98 32.14 -7.12
C LEU A 11 2.27 31.05 -6.08
N LEU A 12 2.99 31.37 -5.00
CA LEU A 12 3.28 30.43 -3.92
C LEU A 12 2.00 30.00 -3.19
N PHE A 13 1.07 30.91 -2.97
CA PHE A 13 -0.22 30.63 -2.33
C PHE A 13 -1.12 29.77 -3.24
N GLN A 14 -1.12 30.03 -4.54
CA GLN A 14 -1.87 29.27 -5.53
C GLN A 14 -1.24 27.87 -5.72
N ILE A 15 0.09 27.75 -5.69
CA ILE A 15 0.82 26.47 -5.60
C ILE A 15 0.46 25.74 -4.28
N PHE A 16 0.44 26.43 -3.15
CA PHE A 16 0.08 25.83 -1.84
C PHE A 16 -1.39 25.40 -1.73
N ILE A 17 -2.31 26.06 -2.45
CA ILE A 17 -3.73 25.70 -2.50
C ILE A 17 -4.03 24.63 -3.55
N SER A 18 -3.24 24.53 -4.61
CA SER A 18 -3.41 23.50 -5.65
C SER A 18 -2.63 22.21 -5.39
N LEU A 19 -1.59 22.23 -4.55
CA LEU A 19 -0.87 21.01 -4.16
C LEU A 19 -1.73 19.97 -3.40
N PRO A 20 -2.65 20.35 -2.48
CA PRO A 20 -3.48 19.36 -1.79
C PRO A 20 -4.44 18.63 -2.74
N ALA A 21 -4.94 19.31 -3.77
CA ALA A 21 -5.91 18.73 -4.70
C ALA A 21 -5.31 17.68 -5.67
N ALA A 22 -3.99 17.73 -5.90
CA ALA A 22 -3.29 16.83 -6.81
C ALA A 22 -2.64 15.60 -6.12
N LEU A 23 -2.83 15.45 -4.80
CA LEU A 23 -2.13 14.44 -3.99
C LEU A 23 -3.04 13.32 -3.45
N PHE A 24 -4.32 13.32 -3.81
CA PHE A 24 -5.22 12.20 -3.55
C PHE A 24 -5.31 11.36 -4.83
N ALA A 25 -4.60 10.23 -4.86
CA ALA A 25 -4.56 9.33 -6.03
C ALA A 25 -5.87 8.57 -6.28
N TRP A 26 -6.92 8.89 -5.51
CA TRP A 26 -8.30 8.48 -5.78
C TRP A 26 -9.33 9.62 -5.62
N GLY A 27 -8.88 10.88 -5.61
CA GLY A 27 -9.74 12.05 -5.37
C GLY A 27 -10.90 12.14 -6.37
N SER A 28 -10.63 12.45 -7.64
CA SER A 28 -11.71 12.54 -8.64
C SER A 28 -12.39 11.20 -8.94
N GLY A 29 -11.78 10.07 -8.56
CA GLY A 29 -12.35 8.75 -8.71
C GLY A 29 -13.65 8.57 -7.92
N HIS A 30 -13.72 9.14 -6.71
CA HIS A 30 -14.95 9.10 -5.89
C HIS A 30 -16.12 9.80 -6.58
N ASP A 31 -15.89 10.95 -7.24
CA ASP A 31 -16.92 11.63 -8.03
C ASP A 31 -17.45 10.75 -9.16
N VAL A 32 -16.57 10.01 -9.83
CA VAL A 32 -16.95 9.14 -10.95
C VAL A 32 -17.85 8.00 -10.48
N VAL A 33 -17.49 7.34 -9.37
CA VAL A 33 -18.32 6.29 -8.77
C VAL A 33 -19.66 6.88 -8.31
N ALA A 34 -19.64 7.97 -7.55
CA ALA A 34 -20.84 8.60 -7.01
C ALA A 34 -21.81 9.04 -8.12
N ARG A 35 -21.32 9.66 -9.21
CA ARG A 35 -22.15 10.00 -10.37
C ARG A 35 -22.79 8.76 -11.01
N SER A 36 -22.03 7.68 -11.15
CA SER A 36 -22.56 6.43 -11.69
C SER A 36 -23.60 5.80 -10.78
N VAL A 37 -23.39 5.81 -9.46
CA VAL A 37 -24.41 5.37 -8.48
C VAL A 37 -25.68 6.21 -8.61
N ALA A 38 -25.57 7.54 -8.60
CA ALA A 38 -26.70 8.45 -8.73
C ALA A 38 -27.50 8.26 -10.04
N GLN A 39 -26.85 7.83 -11.11
CA GLN A 39 -27.49 7.52 -12.38
C GLN A 39 -28.31 6.22 -12.36
N HIS A 40 -27.94 5.25 -11.52
CA HIS A 40 -28.46 3.88 -11.58
C HIS A 40 -29.26 3.45 -10.35
N ILE A 41 -29.31 4.26 -9.29
CA ILE A 41 -30.22 3.99 -8.16
C ILE A 41 -31.70 4.11 -8.58
N PRO A 42 -32.63 3.41 -7.90
CA PRO A 42 -34.05 3.48 -8.21
C PRO A 42 -34.68 4.87 -8.04
N ALA A 43 -35.77 5.12 -8.78
CA ALA A 43 -36.67 6.22 -8.48
C ALA A 43 -37.30 6.04 -7.08
N PRO A 44 -37.61 7.14 -6.35
CA PRO A 44 -37.49 8.55 -6.77
C PRO A 44 -36.07 9.15 -6.58
N TRP A 45 -35.12 8.39 -6.05
CA TRP A 45 -33.80 8.91 -5.65
C TRP A 45 -32.94 9.38 -6.82
N SER A 46 -32.90 8.60 -7.90
CA SER A 46 -32.18 9.00 -9.12
C SER A 46 -32.77 10.26 -9.76
N GLU A 47 -34.10 10.35 -9.82
CA GLU A 47 -34.79 11.55 -10.33
C GLU A 47 -34.48 12.78 -9.47
N MET A 48 -34.46 12.63 -8.14
CA MET A 48 -34.10 13.70 -7.21
C MET A 48 -32.69 14.22 -7.46
N LEU A 49 -31.71 13.33 -7.64
CA LEU A 49 -30.33 13.71 -7.91
C LEU A 49 -30.15 14.30 -9.32
N GLN A 50 -30.78 13.72 -10.34
CA GLN A 50 -30.63 14.15 -11.72
C GLN A 50 -31.33 15.48 -12.03
N ASN A 51 -32.48 15.74 -11.38
CA ASN A 51 -33.27 16.95 -11.61
C ASN A 51 -32.86 18.13 -10.72
N ASN A 52 -32.01 17.91 -9.70
CA ASN A 52 -31.59 18.96 -8.76
C ASN A 52 -30.05 19.07 -8.70
N PRO A 53 -29.44 19.97 -9.49
CA PRO A 53 -27.99 20.13 -9.54
C PRO A 53 -27.32 20.41 -8.18
N GLU A 54 -27.99 21.15 -7.29
CA GLU A 54 -27.46 21.42 -5.95
C GLU A 54 -27.43 20.18 -5.05
N ILE A 55 -28.43 19.31 -5.15
CA ILE A 55 -28.46 18.04 -4.41
C ILE A 55 -27.37 17.12 -4.95
N MET A 56 -27.22 17.02 -6.28
CA MET A 56 -26.11 16.28 -6.90
C MET A 56 -24.76 16.83 -6.44
N ARG A 57 -24.57 18.16 -6.45
CA ARG A 57 -23.32 18.79 -5.99
C ARG A 57 -23.01 18.43 -4.54
N GLN A 58 -24.02 18.47 -3.66
CA GLN A 58 -23.83 18.08 -2.26
C GLN A 58 -23.51 16.59 -2.12
N PHE A 59 -24.23 15.71 -2.84
CA PHE A 59 -23.97 14.27 -2.85
C PHE A 59 -22.52 13.93 -3.23
N LEU A 60 -21.96 14.66 -4.21
CA LEU A 60 -20.55 14.52 -4.60
C LEU A 60 -19.59 15.11 -3.56
N ILE A 61 -19.93 16.20 -2.89
CA ILE A 61 -19.11 16.68 -1.76
C ILE A 61 -19.09 15.65 -0.63
N ASP A 62 -20.23 15.02 -0.37
CA ASP A 62 -20.36 14.00 0.66
C ASP A 62 -19.59 12.72 0.31
N SER A 63 -19.30 12.47 -0.98
CA SER A 63 -18.49 11.33 -1.41
C SER A 63 -17.00 11.51 -1.13
N HIS A 64 -16.60 12.60 -0.50
CA HIS A 64 -15.24 12.84 0.03
C HIS A 64 -15.25 13.02 1.55
N TYR A 65 -16.42 12.89 2.18
CA TYR A 65 -16.57 13.13 3.61
C TYR A 65 -15.64 12.25 4.46
N PRO A 66 -15.42 10.95 4.16
CA PRO A 66 -14.52 10.10 4.94
C PRO A 66 -13.05 10.48 4.86
N ASP A 67 -12.60 11.24 3.86
CA ASP A 67 -11.18 11.58 3.67
C ASP A 67 -10.66 12.66 4.65
N ASN A 68 -11.51 13.10 5.57
CA ASN A 68 -11.19 14.17 6.51
C ASN A 68 -11.16 13.64 7.96
N PHE A 69 -10.11 14.00 8.70
CA PHE A 69 -9.91 13.58 10.10
C PHE A 69 -10.69 14.43 11.12
N ASN A 70 -11.45 15.42 10.67
CA ASN A 70 -12.28 16.26 11.53
C ASN A 70 -13.35 15.43 12.28
N GLU A 71 -13.84 16.00 13.38
CA GLU A 71 -15.00 15.48 14.11
C GLU A 71 -16.28 15.52 13.26
N LEU A 72 -17.29 14.75 13.67
CA LEU A 72 -18.61 14.71 13.02
C LEU A 72 -19.43 15.99 13.33
N GLU A 73 -19.99 16.62 12.31
CA GLU A 73 -20.73 17.89 12.47
C GLU A 73 -22.18 17.67 12.91
N ARG A 74 -22.60 18.43 13.92
CA ARG A 74 -23.99 18.42 14.40
C ARG A 74 -24.97 18.91 13.34
N GLU A 75 -24.60 19.91 12.56
CA GLU A 75 -25.43 20.45 11.49
C GLU A 75 -25.68 19.42 10.39
N ARG A 76 -24.73 18.49 10.20
CA ARG A 76 -24.81 17.48 9.14
C ARG A 76 -25.56 16.23 9.57
N TRP A 77 -25.27 15.74 10.77
CA TRP A 77 -25.83 14.48 11.27
C TRP A 77 -27.10 14.68 12.08
N GLY A 78 -27.30 15.83 12.71
CA GLY A 78 -28.32 16.01 13.73
C GLY A 78 -28.00 15.22 15.02
N GLU A 79 -28.67 15.59 16.11
CA GLU A 79 -28.36 15.06 17.45
C GLU A 79 -28.56 13.55 17.55
N ASN A 80 -29.65 13.03 16.98
CA ASN A 80 -30.02 11.63 17.10
C ASN A 80 -28.99 10.70 16.43
N TYR A 81 -28.53 11.04 15.22
CA TYR A 81 -27.51 10.23 14.54
C TYR A 81 -26.15 10.36 15.22
N LEU A 82 -25.77 11.56 15.67
CA LEU A 82 -24.51 11.74 16.41
C LEU A 82 -24.45 10.90 17.68
N ASN A 83 -25.55 10.81 18.43
CA ASN A 83 -25.58 9.99 19.64
C ASN A 83 -25.37 8.51 19.31
N ILE A 84 -26.04 7.99 18.27
CA ILE A 84 -25.85 6.62 17.81
C ILE A 84 -24.39 6.38 17.38
N LEU A 85 -23.82 7.29 16.57
CA LEU A 85 -22.44 7.18 16.09
C LEU A 85 -21.43 7.18 17.25
N LYS A 86 -21.60 8.07 18.23
CA LYS A 86 -20.75 8.14 19.43
C LYS A 86 -20.87 6.91 20.32
N GLU A 87 -22.09 6.41 20.55
CA GLU A 87 -22.33 5.16 21.29
C GLU A 87 -21.60 3.98 20.66
N ARG A 88 -21.42 4.00 19.33
CA ARG A 88 -20.70 3.00 18.55
C ARG A 88 -19.23 3.36 18.27
N LYS A 89 -18.68 4.38 18.93
CA LYS A 89 -17.28 4.84 18.81
C LYS A 89 -16.87 5.27 17.39
N ILE A 90 -17.82 5.76 16.61
CA ILE A 90 -17.56 6.44 15.34
C ILE A 90 -17.43 7.94 15.66
N GLU A 91 -16.20 8.39 15.86
CA GLU A 91 -15.90 9.72 16.43
C GLU A 91 -15.48 10.77 15.39
N SER A 92 -15.02 10.32 14.22
CA SER A 92 -14.48 11.19 13.17
C SER A 92 -15.07 10.84 11.81
N ARG A 93 -14.98 11.75 10.85
CA ARG A 93 -15.39 11.42 9.48
C ARG A 93 -14.54 10.29 8.90
N HIS A 94 -13.24 10.27 9.23
CA HIS A 94 -12.32 9.21 8.84
C HIS A 94 -12.72 7.82 9.33
N SER A 95 -13.45 7.73 10.43
CA SER A 95 -13.95 6.45 10.98
C SER A 95 -14.86 5.70 10.00
N PHE A 96 -15.43 6.34 8.98
CA PHE A 96 -16.24 5.67 7.94
C PHE A 96 -15.44 4.76 6.99
N HIS A 97 -14.11 4.73 7.09
CA HIS A 97 -13.27 3.72 6.45
C HIS A 97 -13.28 2.38 7.20
N LEU A 98 -13.80 2.33 8.43
CA LEU A 98 -13.85 1.11 9.23
C LEU A 98 -15.02 0.21 8.80
N PRO A 99 -14.87 -1.12 8.80
CA PRO A 99 -15.94 -2.03 8.41
C PRO A 99 -17.15 -1.94 9.36
N GLU A 100 -16.93 -1.70 10.64
CA GLU A 100 -17.97 -1.41 11.64
C GLU A 100 -18.81 -0.19 11.26
N ALA A 101 -18.14 0.88 10.79
CA ALA A 101 -18.82 2.09 10.38
C ALA A 101 -19.65 1.89 9.12
N ARG A 102 -19.22 1.02 8.18
CA ARG A 102 -20.04 0.64 7.02
C ARG A 102 -21.30 -0.11 7.45
N CYS A 103 -21.18 -1.05 8.40
CA CYS A 103 -22.34 -1.78 8.94
C CYS A 103 -23.33 -0.83 9.60
N LEU A 104 -22.84 0.09 10.43
CA LEU A 104 -23.68 1.10 11.07
C LEU A 104 -24.30 2.06 10.05
N ALA A 105 -23.55 2.48 9.02
CA ALA A 105 -24.08 3.32 7.95
C ALA A 105 -25.23 2.63 7.20
N PHE A 106 -25.16 1.31 6.99
CA PHE A 106 -26.25 0.54 6.41
C PHE A 106 -27.49 0.49 7.32
N GLU A 107 -27.32 0.23 8.61
CA GLU A 107 -28.41 0.29 9.60
C GLU A 107 -29.11 1.67 9.56
N LEU A 108 -28.32 2.74 9.64
CA LEU A 108 -28.82 4.11 9.62
C LEU A 108 -29.48 4.46 8.28
N LEU A 109 -29.03 3.88 7.18
CA LEU A 109 -29.60 4.09 5.85
C LEU A 109 -31.00 3.49 5.77
N VAL A 110 -31.18 2.26 6.26
CA VAL A 110 -32.52 1.62 6.34
C VAL A 110 -33.46 2.46 7.21
N LYS A 111 -32.97 2.95 8.35
CA LYS A 111 -33.73 3.85 9.23
C LYS A 111 -34.14 5.14 8.51
N ALA A 112 -33.19 5.82 7.86
CA ALA A 112 -33.46 7.07 7.14
C ALA A 112 -34.48 6.88 6.00
N ILE A 113 -34.44 5.74 5.29
CA ILE A 113 -35.44 5.41 4.26
C ILE A 113 -36.83 5.25 4.88
N ARG A 114 -36.95 4.55 6.01
CA ARG A 114 -38.24 4.39 6.73
C ARG A 114 -38.81 5.71 7.22
N GLU A 115 -37.96 6.60 7.68
CA GLU A 115 -38.31 7.93 8.19
C GLU A 115 -38.52 8.96 7.08
N ASN A 116 -38.27 8.59 5.82
CA ASN A 116 -38.30 9.47 4.65
C ASN A 116 -37.37 10.70 4.80
N ASP A 117 -36.22 10.50 5.44
CA ASP A 117 -35.18 11.52 5.63
C ASP A 117 -34.21 11.54 4.44
N SER A 118 -34.64 12.17 3.35
CA SER A 118 -33.87 12.21 2.10
C SER A 118 -32.44 12.75 2.26
N PRO A 119 -32.19 13.84 3.02
CA PRO A 119 -30.82 14.29 3.30
C PRO A 119 -29.92 13.20 3.89
N GLN A 120 -30.41 12.45 4.88
CA GLN A 120 -29.60 11.39 5.51
C GLN A 120 -29.42 10.16 4.62
N VAL A 121 -30.44 9.80 3.84
CA VAL A 121 -30.31 8.72 2.83
C VAL A 121 -29.17 9.04 1.86
N LEU A 122 -29.13 10.26 1.33
CA LEU A 122 -28.12 10.67 0.36
C LEU A 122 -26.73 10.78 0.98
N LEU A 123 -26.62 11.28 2.22
CA LEU A 123 -25.35 11.28 2.94
C LEU A 123 -24.81 9.85 3.10
N LEU A 124 -25.60 8.96 3.70
CA LEU A 124 -25.18 7.60 4.02
C LEU A 124 -24.86 6.78 2.76
N LEU A 125 -25.64 6.95 1.70
CA LEU A 125 -25.34 6.34 0.40
C LEU A 125 -24.01 6.83 -0.15
N SER A 126 -23.72 8.14 -0.06
CA SER A 126 -22.47 8.71 -0.53
C SER A 126 -21.26 8.22 0.28
N LEU A 127 -21.40 8.14 1.61
CA LEU A 127 -20.38 7.58 2.51
C LEU A 127 -20.09 6.11 2.20
N LEU A 128 -21.13 5.30 2.02
CA LEU A 128 -20.98 3.89 1.64
C LEU A 128 -20.28 3.78 0.29
N SER A 129 -20.72 4.56 -0.71
CA SER A 129 -20.09 4.62 -2.03
C SER A 129 -18.60 4.94 -1.96
N HIS A 130 -18.21 5.92 -1.14
CA HIS A 130 -16.81 6.25 -0.89
C HIS A 130 -16.06 5.07 -0.28
N SER A 131 -16.54 4.59 0.86
CA SER A 131 -15.81 3.58 1.65
C SER A 131 -15.62 2.27 0.89
N ILE A 132 -16.59 1.90 0.02
CA ILE A 132 -16.54 0.73 -0.85
C ILE A 132 -15.56 0.97 -2.00
N ALA A 133 -15.62 2.13 -2.66
CA ALA A 133 -14.70 2.46 -3.75
C ALA A 133 -13.25 2.53 -3.29
N ASP A 134 -13.00 3.03 -2.08
CA ASP A 134 -11.67 3.07 -1.48
C ASP A 134 -11.10 1.65 -1.24
N GLN A 135 -11.93 0.61 -1.19
CA GLN A 135 -11.42 -0.76 -1.02
C GLN A 135 -10.74 -1.32 -2.26
N THR A 136 -11.08 -0.81 -3.45
CA THR A 136 -10.55 -1.24 -4.76
C THR A 136 -9.72 -0.18 -5.45
N SER A 137 -9.52 0.98 -4.82
CA SER A 137 -8.76 2.06 -5.43
C SER A 137 -7.31 1.66 -5.65
N PHE A 138 -6.79 1.97 -6.84
CA PHE A 138 -5.44 1.54 -7.24
C PHE A 138 -4.34 2.17 -6.40
N ASN A 139 -4.61 3.25 -5.68
CA ASN A 139 -3.66 3.80 -4.72
C ASN A 139 -3.42 2.90 -3.50
N HIS A 140 -4.21 1.82 -3.29
CA HIS A 140 -3.91 0.79 -2.29
C HIS A 140 -3.25 -0.46 -2.88
N GLU A 141 -3.12 -0.53 -4.21
CA GLU A 141 -2.31 -1.55 -4.86
C GLU A 141 -0.82 -1.19 -4.68
N PRO A 142 0.03 -2.11 -4.14
CA PRO A 142 1.41 -1.78 -3.79
C PRO A 142 2.26 -1.14 -4.89
N LEU A 143 2.18 -1.64 -6.11
CA LEU A 143 2.99 -1.18 -7.23
C LEU A 143 2.54 0.22 -7.69
N VAL A 144 1.24 0.44 -7.88
CA VAL A 144 0.66 1.75 -8.21
C VAL A 144 0.87 2.74 -7.07
N HIS A 145 0.69 2.36 -5.81
CA HIS A 145 0.99 3.20 -4.66
C HIS A 145 2.44 3.69 -4.67
N TYR A 146 3.38 2.75 -4.84
CA TYR A 146 4.80 3.08 -4.90
C TYR A 146 5.12 4.01 -6.07
N ALA A 147 4.54 3.74 -7.24
CA ALA A 147 4.74 4.56 -8.42
C ALA A 147 4.20 5.99 -8.23
N THR A 148 3.00 6.13 -7.69
CA THR A 148 2.33 7.41 -7.51
C THR A 148 2.97 8.25 -6.40
N TYR A 149 3.20 7.66 -5.22
CA TYR A 149 3.54 8.43 -4.03
C TYR A 149 5.03 8.45 -3.69
N VAL A 150 5.77 7.42 -4.09
CA VAL A 150 7.22 7.40 -3.90
C VAL A 150 7.88 7.96 -5.15
N LEU A 151 7.69 7.31 -6.30
CA LEU A 151 8.43 7.68 -7.52
C LEU A 151 7.90 8.96 -8.18
N GLY A 152 6.60 9.26 -8.06
CA GLY A 152 6.02 10.54 -8.48
C GLY A 152 6.75 11.75 -7.90
N ARG A 153 7.11 11.71 -6.61
CA ARG A 153 7.91 12.75 -5.96
C ARG A 153 9.31 12.85 -6.52
N GLU A 154 9.87 11.73 -6.96
CA GLU A 154 11.23 11.65 -7.52
C GLU A 154 11.30 12.06 -9.01
N GLY A 155 10.27 12.76 -9.49
CA GLY A 155 10.19 13.28 -10.85
C GLY A 155 9.69 12.26 -11.86
N LEU A 156 9.32 11.06 -11.42
CA LEU A 156 8.58 10.12 -12.27
C LEU A 156 7.11 10.52 -12.32
N ASN A 157 6.82 11.57 -13.05
CA ASN A 157 5.45 11.86 -13.43
C ASN A 157 5.05 10.80 -14.45
N LEU A 158 4.48 9.69 -13.96
CA LEU A 158 4.11 8.59 -14.84
C LEU A 158 3.16 9.02 -15.94
N VAL A 159 2.43 10.13 -15.78
CA VAL A 159 1.99 11.05 -16.84
C VAL A 159 1.66 12.41 -16.20
N PRO A 160 1.91 13.58 -16.82
CA PRO A 160 1.38 14.86 -16.33
C PRO A 160 -0.17 15.00 -16.40
N THR A 161 -0.94 13.99 -16.85
CA THR A 161 -2.40 14.08 -17.11
C THR A 161 -3.26 12.91 -16.63
N LEU A 162 -2.70 11.75 -16.24
CA LEU A 162 -3.52 10.57 -15.87
C LEU A 162 -4.02 10.60 -14.43
N GLU A 163 -3.35 11.29 -13.51
CA GLU A 163 -3.66 11.22 -12.07
C GLU A 163 -3.75 9.78 -11.50
N LEU A 164 -3.35 8.73 -12.25
CA LEU A 164 -3.58 7.29 -11.94
C LEU A 164 -4.87 7.01 -11.16
N ASP A 165 -5.93 7.70 -11.55
CA ASP A 165 -7.19 7.86 -10.82
C ASP A 165 -8.34 7.56 -11.77
N LEU A 166 -9.42 6.97 -11.26
CA LEU A 166 -10.60 6.62 -12.05
C LEU A 166 -11.23 7.83 -12.78
N GLY A 167 -11.07 9.03 -12.23
CA GLY A 167 -11.37 10.32 -12.84
C GLY A 167 -10.78 10.52 -14.23
N TRP A 168 -9.66 9.85 -14.55
CA TRP A 168 -9.12 9.85 -15.90
C TRP A 168 -10.06 9.25 -16.94
N VAL A 169 -10.79 8.19 -16.59
CA VAL A 169 -11.65 7.45 -17.52
C VAL A 169 -12.76 8.33 -18.08
N VAL A 170 -13.19 9.37 -17.36
CA VAL A 170 -14.25 10.27 -17.84
C VAL A 170 -13.71 11.48 -18.62
N LYS A 171 -12.39 11.67 -18.73
CA LYS A 171 -11.79 12.83 -19.42
C LYS A 171 -11.91 12.75 -20.95
N GLN A 172 -11.83 11.55 -21.53
CA GLN A 172 -11.92 11.33 -22.97
C GLN A 172 -13.25 10.66 -23.36
N GLU A 173 -13.73 10.92 -24.58
CA GLU A 173 -15.00 10.37 -25.06
C GLU A 173 -14.99 8.84 -25.14
N ILE A 174 -13.92 8.25 -25.66
CA ILE A 174 -13.80 6.80 -25.84
C ILE A 174 -13.78 6.06 -24.50
N THR A 175 -13.00 6.54 -23.54
CA THR A 175 -12.89 5.94 -22.20
C THR A 175 -14.19 6.15 -21.41
N ARG A 176 -14.84 7.31 -21.55
CA ARG A 176 -16.14 7.59 -20.93
C ARG A 176 -17.23 6.67 -21.48
N LYS A 177 -17.22 6.38 -22.77
CA LYS A 177 -18.14 5.41 -23.38
C LYS A 177 -17.96 4.01 -22.79
N ILE A 178 -16.71 3.55 -22.66
CA ILE A 178 -16.39 2.25 -22.02
C ILE A 178 -16.94 2.21 -20.58
N TRP A 179 -16.71 3.27 -19.79
CA TRP A 179 -17.22 3.38 -18.42
C TRP A 179 -18.74 3.30 -18.34
N ASN A 180 -19.44 4.09 -19.14
CA ASN A 180 -20.90 4.14 -19.13
C ASN A 180 -21.50 2.79 -19.55
N GLU A 181 -20.96 2.16 -20.60
CA GLU A 181 -21.40 0.83 -21.05
C GLU A 181 -21.14 -0.24 -19.98
N HIS A 182 -19.98 -0.18 -19.30
CA HIS A 182 -19.63 -1.09 -18.23
C HIS A 182 -20.57 -0.95 -17.03
N CYS A 183 -20.77 0.26 -16.52
CA CYS A 183 -21.66 0.52 -15.38
C CYS A 183 -23.12 0.15 -15.69
N ALA A 184 -23.62 0.50 -16.87
CA ALA A 184 -24.98 0.14 -17.28
C ALA A 184 -25.20 -1.38 -17.37
N LYS A 185 -24.16 -2.15 -17.70
CA LYS A 185 -24.20 -3.62 -17.70
C LYS A 185 -24.20 -4.18 -16.27
N LEU A 186 -23.38 -3.63 -15.38
CA LEU A 186 -23.30 -4.08 -13.98
C LEU A 186 -24.56 -3.74 -13.18
N ALA A 187 -25.14 -2.55 -13.39
CA ALA A 187 -26.39 -2.14 -12.76
C ALA A 187 -27.56 -3.10 -13.04
N LYS A 188 -27.54 -3.83 -14.16
CA LYS A 188 -28.54 -4.86 -14.50
C LYS A 188 -28.32 -6.21 -13.79
N LYS A 189 -27.21 -6.37 -13.09
CA LYS A 189 -26.77 -7.63 -12.46
C LYS A 189 -26.52 -7.46 -10.96
N ILE A 190 -27.21 -6.51 -10.33
CA ILE A 190 -27.09 -6.31 -8.89
C ILE A 190 -27.66 -7.52 -8.14
N LYS A 191 -26.92 -7.98 -7.15
CA LYS A 191 -27.41 -8.96 -6.18
C LYS A 191 -28.15 -8.20 -5.07
N THR A 192 -29.18 -8.81 -4.51
CA THR A 192 -29.79 -8.33 -3.26
C THR A 192 -29.58 -9.36 -2.17
N TYR A 193 -29.48 -8.89 -0.94
CA TYR A 193 -29.36 -9.76 0.22
C TYR A 193 -30.75 -10.02 0.83
N SER A 194 -30.86 -11.13 1.53
CA SER A 194 -32.11 -11.59 2.13
C SER A 194 -32.22 -11.20 3.60
N THR A 195 -31.10 -11.09 4.32
CA THR A 195 -31.08 -10.75 5.75
C THR A 195 -30.02 -9.69 6.08
N PRO A 196 -30.17 -8.92 7.19
CA PRO A 196 -29.17 -7.98 7.67
C PRO A 196 -27.80 -8.63 7.90
N GLU A 197 -27.79 -9.86 8.42
CA GLU A 197 -26.55 -10.60 8.71
C GLU A 197 -25.76 -10.89 7.43
N GLU A 198 -26.44 -11.20 6.33
CA GLU A 198 -25.79 -11.37 5.01
C GLU A 198 -25.15 -10.05 4.54
N VAL A 199 -25.83 -8.91 4.75
CA VAL A 199 -25.31 -7.59 4.39
C VAL A 199 -24.10 -7.22 5.25
N PHE A 200 -24.21 -7.37 6.57
CA PHE A 200 -23.11 -7.05 7.48
C PHE A 200 -21.89 -7.91 7.18
N THR A 201 -22.09 -9.22 6.98
CA THR A 201 -21.01 -10.13 6.56
C THR A 201 -20.36 -9.64 5.27
N HIS A 202 -21.17 -9.27 4.26
CA HIS A 202 -20.66 -8.75 3.00
C HIS A 202 -19.90 -7.42 3.14
N LEU A 203 -20.36 -6.50 3.99
CA LEU A 203 -19.67 -5.23 4.25
C LEU A 203 -18.30 -5.41 4.93
N PHE A 204 -18.12 -6.46 5.73
CA PHE A 204 -16.79 -6.90 6.18
C PHE A 204 -15.99 -7.52 5.02
N GLU A 205 -16.64 -8.29 4.14
CA GLU A 205 -15.97 -8.95 3.01
C GLU A 205 -15.43 -7.98 1.95
N ILE A 206 -16.04 -6.81 1.79
CA ILE A 206 -15.58 -5.75 0.88
C ILE A 206 -14.11 -5.38 1.16
N GLU A 207 -13.61 -5.53 2.39
CA GLU A 207 -12.21 -5.29 2.73
C GLU A 207 -11.21 -6.28 2.13
N TRP A 208 -11.61 -7.40 1.58
CA TRP A 208 -10.66 -8.32 0.96
C TRP A 208 -11.02 -8.68 -0.47
N LEU A 209 -12.29 -8.56 -0.84
CA LEU A 209 -12.67 -8.47 -2.26
C LEU A 209 -11.88 -7.35 -2.96
N GLY A 210 -11.57 -6.26 -2.24
CA GLY A 210 -10.65 -5.23 -2.73
C GLY A 210 -9.22 -5.72 -3.06
N VAL A 211 -8.68 -6.64 -2.27
CA VAL A 211 -7.35 -7.25 -2.49
C VAL A 211 -7.32 -8.05 -3.79
N GLU A 212 -8.44 -8.66 -4.17
CA GLU A 212 -8.52 -9.44 -5.41
C GLU A 212 -8.13 -8.59 -6.61
N TYR A 213 -8.47 -7.31 -6.63
CA TYR A 213 -8.15 -6.42 -7.75
C TYR A 213 -6.69 -5.96 -7.81
N ALA A 214 -5.84 -6.32 -6.86
CA ALA A 214 -4.42 -5.97 -6.89
C ALA A 214 -3.68 -6.50 -8.14
N TYR A 215 -4.16 -7.57 -8.80
CA TYR A 215 -3.55 -8.08 -10.04
C TYR A 215 -3.55 -7.06 -11.18
N LEU A 216 -4.48 -6.11 -11.15
CA LEU A 216 -4.60 -5.08 -12.18
C LEU A 216 -3.52 -4.00 -12.08
N GLY A 217 -2.83 -3.85 -10.94
CA GLY A 217 -1.83 -2.80 -10.74
C GLY A 217 -0.72 -2.80 -11.79
N LYS A 218 -0.24 -3.99 -12.16
CA LYS A 218 0.72 -4.16 -13.26
C LYS A 218 0.14 -3.68 -14.59
N THR A 219 -1.08 -4.10 -14.93
CA THR A 219 -1.76 -3.68 -16.16
C THR A 219 -1.93 -2.16 -16.21
N VAL A 220 -2.34 -1.54 -15.09
CA VAL A 220 -2.48 -0.09 -14.97
C VAL A 220 -1.14 0.60 -15.24
N LEU A 221 -0.07 0.19 -14.56
CA LEU A 221 1.23 0.83 -14.73
C LEU A 221 1.87 0.60 -16.10
N GLU A 222 1.77 -0.61 -16.67
CA GLU A 222 2.33 -0.87 -18.01
C GLU A 222 1.69 0.02 -19.06
N ASN A 223 0.36 0.12 -19.04
CA ASN A 223 -0.36 0.93 -20.02
C ASN A 223 -0.13 2.43 -19.76
N ALA A 224 -0.14 2.88 -18.50
CA ALA A 224 0.20 4.27 -18.17
C ALA A 224 1.61 4.65 -18.66
N PHE A 225 2.60 3.76 -18.46
CA PHE A 225 3.97 3.98 -18.92
C PHE A 225 4.07 4.07 -20.46
N ILE A 226 3.37 3.19 -21.19
CA ILE A 226 3.34 3.24 -22.67
C ILE A 226 2.77 4.58 -23.13
N LEU A 227 1.65 5.01 -22.55
CA LEU A 227 1.02 6.28 -22.89
C LEU A 227 1.94 7.47 -22.64
N GLU A 228 2.69 7.44 -21.54
CA GLU A 228 3.65 8.49 -21.23
C GLU A 228 4.80 8.55 -22.22
N LYS A 229 5.39 7.41 -22.54
CA LYS A 229 6.52 7.40 -23.47
C LYS A 229 6.12 7.87 -24.85
N ILE A 230 4.92 7.50 -25.31
CA ILE A 230 4.35 8.02 -26.55
C ILE A 230 4.09 9.53 -26.44
N SER A 231 3.58 10.02 -25.31
CA SER A 231 3.37 11.47 -25.07
C SER A 231 4.68 12.27 -25.14
N GLN A 232 5.78 11.66 -24.67
CA GLN A 232 7.15 12.20 -24.70
C GLN A 232 7.82 12.08 -26.08
N GLY A 233 7.12 11.58 -27.11
CA GLY A 233 7.64 11.47 -28.48
C GLY A 233 8.38 10.16 -28.79
N THR A 234 8.30 9.15 -27.91
CA THR A 234 8.80 7.80 -28.25
C THR A 234 7.91 7.19 -29.32
N ASP A 235 8.50 6.62 -30.38
CA ASP A 235 7.72 5.94 -31.42
C ASP A 235 6.91 4.79 -30.80
N SER A 236 5.60 4.80 -31.03
CA SER A 236 4.65 3.75 -30.63
C SER A 236 5.07 2.34 -31.07
N LYS A 237 5.86 2.22 -32.15
CA LYS A 237 6.41 0.96 -32.65
C LYS A 237 7.43 0.30 -31.69
N ASN A 238 7.94 1.05 -30.72
CA ASN A 238 8.83 0.53 -29.69
C ASN A 238 8.10 -0.21 -28.56
N PHE A 239 6.76 -0.24 -28.60
CA PHE A 239 5.92 -0.90 -27.60
C PHE A 239 5.15 -2.08 -28.19
N THR A 240 4.78 -3.01 -27.32
CA THR A 240 3.95 -4.17 -27.69
C THR A 240 2.49 -3.81 -27.95
N ARG A 241 2.06 -2.59 -27.60
CA ARG A 241 0.70 -2.08 -27.77
C ARG A 241 0.74 -0.70 -28.43
N SER A 242 -0.26 -0.42 -29.27
CA SER A 242 -0.50 0.93 -29.77
C SER A 242 -0.97 1.86 -28.65
N ARG A 243 -0.96 3.17 -28.90
CA ARG A 243 -1.53 4.16 -27.98
C ARG A 243 -3.00 3.86 -27.66
N GLU A 244 -3.81 3.60 -28.69
CA GLU A 244 -5.24 3.31 -28.56
C GLU A 244 -5.50 2.04 -27.74
N GLU A 245 -4.72 0.98 -27.98
CA GLU A 245 -4.84 -0.26 -27.21
C GLU A 245 -4.44 -0.05 -25.75
N ALA A 246 -3.36 0.71 -25.48
CA ALA A 246 -2.97 1.03 -24.11
C ALA A 246 -4.02 1.90 -23.38
N GLU A 247 -4.58 2.92 -24.05
CA GLU A 247 -5.69 3.74 -23.54
C GLU A 247 -6.92 2.87 -23.19
N LYS A 248 -7.29 1.95 -24.08
CA LYS A 248 -8.41 1.03 -23.88
C LYS A 248 -8.17 0.06 -22.73
N GLN A 249 -7.01 -0.58 -22.67
CA GLN A 249 -6.67 -1.54 -21.60
C GLN A 249 -6.63 -0.85 -20.23
N LEU A 250 -6.07 0.37 -20.17
CA LEU A 250 -6.08 1.18 -18.96
C LEU A 250 -7.51 1.52 -18.53
N ALA A 251 -8.36 1.97 -19.47
CA ALA A 251 -9.75 2.28 -19.18
C ALA A 251 -10.52 1.05 -18.70
N LEU A 252 -10.31 -0.12 -19.30
CA LEU A 252 -10.94 -1.37 -18.86
C LEU A 252 -10.55 -1.76 -17.43
N ALA A 253 -9.26 -1.63 -17.07
CA ALA A 253 -8.79 -1.91 -15.71
C ALA A 253 -9.44 -0.98 -14.68
N PHE A 254 -9.52 0.33 -14.97
CA PHE A 254 -10.24 1.28 -14.11
C PHE A 254 -11.74 1.01 -14.05
N CYS A 255 -12.37 0.65 -15.18
CA CYS A 255 -13.80 0.32 -15.22
C CYS A 255 -14.11 -0.91 -14.37
N GLU A 256 -13.22 -1.89 -14.32
CA GLU A 256 -13.41 -3.11 -13.53
C GLU A 256 -13.46 -2.80 -12.03
N VAL A 257 -12.49 -2.06 -11.49
CA VAL A 257 -12.47 -1.71 -10.05
C VAL A 257 -13.55 -0.70 -9.66
N GLY A 258 -13.74 0.35 -10.47
CA GLY A 258 -14.73 1.38 -10.20
C GLY A 258 -16.15 0.88 -10.43
N GLY A 259 -16.35 0.07 -11.47
CA GLY A 259 -17.63 -0.54 -11.80
C GLY A 259 -18.07 -1.55 -10.74
N TRP A 260 -17.14 -2.33 -10.18
CA TRP A 260 -17.40 -3.16 -9.01
C TRP A 260 -17.93 -2.33 -7.84
N ALA A 261 -17.26 -1.22 -7.49
CA ALA A 261 -17.71 -0.35 -6.40
C ALA A 261 -19.12 0.24 -6.65
N VAL A 262 -19.43 0.61 -7.89
CA VAL A 262 -20.78 1.01 -8.30
C VAL A 262 -21.78 -0.14 -8.08
N GLN A 263 -21.46 -1.33 -8.56
CA GLN A 263 -22.34 -2.50 -8.44
C GLN A 263 -22.65 -2.84 -6.98
N GLU A 264 -21.62 -2.86 -6.12
CA GLU A 264 -21.77 -3.17 -4.70
C GLU A 264 -22.57 -2.09 -3.98
N THR A 265 -22.31 -0.82 -4.26
CA THR A 265 -23.09 0.29 -3.68
C THR A 265 -24.56 0.20 -4.07
N LEU A 266 -24.87 -0.12 -5.33
CA LEU A 266 -26.24 -0.32 -5.81
C LEU A 266 -26.91 -1.52 -5.13
N ALA A 267 -26.19 -2.65 -5.00
CA ALA A 267 -26.67 -3.84 -4.32
C ALA A 267 -27.03 -3.57 -2.85
N ILE A 268 -26.18 -2.82 -2.14
CA ILE A 268 -26.41 -2.39 -0.76
C ILE A 268 -27.63 -1.46 -0.69
N PHE A 269 -27.74 -0.46 -1.58
CA PHE A 269 -28.85 0.47 -1.56
C PHE A 269 -30.21 -0.20 -1.85
N GLU A 270 -30.26 -1.09 -2.85
CA GLU A 270 -31.47 -1.86 -3.19
C GLU A 270 -31.89 -2.81 -2.07
N THR A 271 -30.91 -3.40 -1.39
CA THR A 271 -31.17 -4.18 -0.19
C THR A 271 -31.71 -3.30 0.94
N ALA A 272 -31.17 -2.10 1.14
CA ALA A 272 -31.69 -1.16 2.14
C ALA A 272 -33.14 -0.76 1.85
N LEU A 273 -33.49 -0.50 0.57
CA LEU A 273 -34.86 -0.21 0.14
C LEU A 273 -35.81 -1.38 0.41
N LYS A 274 -35.36 -2.61 0.13
CA LYS A 274 -36.13 -3.84 0.41
C LYS A 274 -36.36 -4.02 1.90
N MET A 275 -35.33 -3.86 2.72
CA MET A 275 -35.42 -4.00 4.17
C MET A 275 -36.27 -2.90 4.81
N ALA A 276 -36.17 -1.66 4.31
CA ALA A 276 -36.98 -0.55 4.79
C ALA A 276 -38.49 -0.79 4.60
N LYS A 277 -38.88 -1.49 3.53
CA LYS A 277 -40.28 -1.90 3.27
C LYS A 277 -40.73 -3.10 4.11
N SER A 278 -39.80 -3.83 4.72
CA SER A 278 -40.10 -4.96 5.59
C SER A 278 -40.22 -4.52 7.05
N GLU A 279 -40.93 -5.30 7.87
CA GLU A 279 -40.95 -5.13 9.33
C GLU A 279 -39.69 -5.69 10.03
N GLN A 280 -38.71 -6.19 9.25
CA GLN A 280 -37.50 -6.77 9.81
C GLN A 280 -36.65 -5.72 10.51
N GLU A 281 -36.25 -6.01 11.75
CA GLU A 281 -35.32 -5.17 12.47
C GLU A 281 -33.92 -5.27 11.85
N VAL A 282 -33.29 -4.11 11.61
CA VAL A 282 -31.93 -4.02 11.05
C VAL A 282 -31.09 -3.34 12.10
N ILE A 283 -30.48 -4.13 12.98
CA ILE A 283 -29.60 -3.64 14.04
C ILE A 283 -28.27 -4.36 13.93
N TRP A 284 -27.21 -3.58 13.79
CA TRP A 284 -25.86 -4.07 13.93
C TRP A 284 -25.54 -4.24 15.42
N SER A 285 -25.10 -5.44 15.81
CA SER A 285 -24.85 -5.77 17.22
C SER A 285 -23.71 -4.95 17.84
N GLY A 286 -22.85 -4.35 17.02
CA GLY A 286 -21.68 -3.59 17.47
C GLY A 286 -20.46 -4.45 17.79
N LYS A 287 -20.58 -5.77 17.64
CA LYS A 287 -19.53 -6.72 17.98
C LYS A 287 -19.03 -7.36 16.71
N ILE A 288 -17.78 -7.06 16.39
CA ILE A 288 -17.09 -7.71 15.27
C ILE A 288 -17.12 -9.22 15.49
N GLU A 289 -17.03 -9.71 16.74
CA GLU A 289 -16.98 -11.13 17.12
C GLU A 289 -18.19 -11.96 16.69
N ASP A 290 -19.34 -11.33 16.45
CA ASP A 290 -20.54 -12.04 16.00
C ASP A 290 -20.41 -12.47 14.52
N TYR A 291 -19.57 -11.76 13.75
CA TYR A 291 -19.31 -11.99 12.33
C TYR A 291 -17.85 -12.41 12.06
N ALA A 292 -16.94 -12.12 13.01
CA ALA A 292 -15.50 -12.29 12.90
C ALA A 292 -15.06 -13.74 12.70
N PRO A 293 -15.67 -14.79 13.29
CA PRO A 293 -15.19 -16.16 13.07
C PRO A 293 -15.38 -16.61 11.62
N GLN A 294 -16.56 -16.35 11.04
CA GLN A 294 -16.85 -16.68 9.65
C GLN A 294 -16.00 -15.82 8.70
N TYR A 295 -15.92 -14.52 8.98
CA TYR A 295 -15.05 -13.59 8.26
C TYR A 295 -13.57 -14.02 8.33
N ARG A 296 -13.05 -14.31 9.53
CA ARG A 296 -11.66 -14.74 9.76
C ARG A 296 -11.35 -16.04 9.05
N GLN A 297 -12.26 -17.02 9.07
CA GLN A 297 -12.04 -18.27 8.34
C GLN A 297 -12.01 -18.03 6.84
N LYS A 298 -12.95 -17.26 6.29
CA LYS A 298 -12.94 -16.86 4.87
C LYS A 298 -11.66 -16.11 4.50
N MET A 299 -11.19 -15.21 5.37
CA MET A 299 -9.91 -14.51 5.18
C MET A 299 -8.72 -15.47 5.17
N ILE A 300 -8.67 -16.43 6.08
CA ILE A 300 -7.64 -17.47 6.09
C ILE A 300 -7.69 -18.26 4.78
N ASP A 301 -8.88 -18.72 4.38
CA ASP A 301 -9.07 -19.51 3.17
C ASP A 301 -8.64 -18.71 1.92
N PHE A 302 -9.05 -17.44 1.82
CA PHE A 302 -8.67 -16.52 0.76
C PHE A 302 -7.15 -16.31 0.71
N VAL A 303 -6.54 -15.93 1.84
CA VAL A 303 -5.10 -15.68 1.92
C VAL A 303 -4.32 -16.94 1.61
N GLN A 304 -4.83 -18.13 1.92
CA GLN A 304 -4.15 -19.38 1.59
C GLN A 304 -4.35 -19.78 0.12
N SER A 305 -5.50 -19.50 -0.48
CA SER A 305 -5.82 -19.88 -1.86
C SER A 305 -5.30 -18.92 -2.93
N ARG A 306 -5.04 -17.65 -2.57
CA ARG A 306 -4.64 -16.61 -3.54
C ARG A 306 -3.30 -16.96 -4.22
N PRO A 307 -3.22 -17.12 -5.54
CA PRO A 307 -1.95 -17.38 -6.20
C PRO A 307 -0.98 -16.19 -6.02
N THR A 308 0.29 -16.45 -5.74
CA THR A 308 1.30 -15.40 -5.53
C THR A 308 1.46 -14.54 -6.79
N GLU A 309 1.39 -15.17 -7.96
CA GLU A 309 1.46 -14.57 -9.28
C GLU A 309 0.36 -13.55 -9.57
N HIS A 310 -0.74 -13.55 -8.80
CA HIS A 310 -1.75 -12.48 -8.87
C HIS A 310 -1.22 -11.15 -8.34
N ASP A 311 -0.07 -11.14 -7.66
CA ASP A 311 0.68 -9.92 -7.42
C ASP A 311 1.64 -9.67 -8.59
N GLY A 312 1.15 -9.01 -9.63
CA GLY A 312 1.82 -8.98 -10.94
C GLY A 312 3.27 -8.49 -10.94
N ILE A 313 3.68 -7.72 -9.93
CA ILE A 313 5.06 -7.23 -9.77
C ILE A 313 6.05 -8.35 -9.45
N CYS A 314 5.61 -9.43 -8.80
CA CYS A 314 6.49 -10.51 -8.36
C CYS A 314 6.75 -11.55 -9.46
N LEU A 315 5.87 -11.64 -10.47
CA LEU A 315 5.86 -12.70 -11.49
C LEU A 315 7.23 -12.97 -12.14
N PRO A 316 8.04 -11.96 -12.54
CA PRO A 316 9.33 -12.23 -13.16
C PRO A 316 10.34 -12.91 -12.23
N TYR A 317 10.10 -12.90 -10.92
CA TYR A 317 11.03 -13.28 -9.86
C TYR A 317 10.58 -14.53 -9.08
N LEU A 318 9.42 -15.09 -9.39
CA LEU A 318 8.96 -16.35 -8.82
C LEU A 318 9.76 -17.53 -9.42
N PRO A 319 9.92 -18.65 -8.68
CA PRO A 319 10.53 -19.86 -9.22
C PRO A 319 9.71 -20.41 -10.39
N LEU A 320 10.39 -20.79 -11.47
CA LEU A 320 9.75 -21.49 -12.59
C LEU A 320 9.58 -22.98 -12.26
N GLU A 321 8.43 -23.55 -12.62
CA GLU A 321 8.14 -24.95 -12.35
C GLU A 321 9.17 -25.86 -13.04
N GLY A 322 9.77 -26.79 -12.27
CA GLY A 322 10.80 -27.71 -12.75
C GLY A 322 12.23 -27.15 -12.80
N GLU A 323 12.44 -25.87 -12.49
CA GLU A 323 13.79 -25.30 -12.37
C GLU A 323 14.41 -25.57 -10.99
N LYS A 324 15.75 -25.52 -10.93
CA LYS A 324 16.47 -25.60 -9.65
C LYS A 324 16.24 -24.31 -8.88
N SER A 325 15.85 -24.42 -7.60
CA SER A 325 15.72 -23.28 -6.69
C SER A 325 16.98 -22.42 -6.68
N ALA A 326 16.79 -21.11 -6.65
CA ALA A 326 17.88 -20.15 -6.57
C ALA A 326 18.69 -20.29 -5.28
N SER A 327 19.98 -19.93 -5.33
CA SER A 327 20.84 -19.96 -4.14
C SER A 327 20.48 -18.88 -3.12
N ILE A 328 19.90 -17.76 -3.59
CA ILE A 328 19.39 -16.70 -2.72
C ILE A 328 17.87 -16.66 -2.84
N GLN A 329 17.18 -16.74 -1.70
CA GLN A 329 15.73 -16.58 -1.63
C GLN A 329 15.39 -15.30 -0.88
N ILE A 330 14.42 -14.54 -1.38
CA ILE A 330 13.95 -13.30 -0.75
C ILE A 330 12.49 -13.49 -0.34
N LEU A 331 12.18 -13.30 0.95
CA LEU A 331 10.81 -13.46 1.41
C LEU A 331 9.91 -12.37 0.83
N TYR A 332 8.78 -12.80 0.27
CA TYR A 332 7.77 -11.95 -0.36
C TYR A 332 6.42 -12.15 0.31
N ASP A 333 5.73 -11.07 0.66
CA ASP A 333 4.39 -11.12 1.24
C ASP A 333 3.32 -10.75 0.22
N SER A 334 2.52 -11.73 -0.18
CA SER A 334 1.37 -11.56 -1.10
C SER A 334 0.02 -11.61 -0.36
N THR A 335 0.03 -11.58 0.98
CA THR A 335 -1.13 -11.96 1.82
C THR A 335 -2.17 -10.86 2.04
N GLY A 336 -1.81 -9.58 1.93
CA GLY A 336 -2.72 -8.48 2.29
C GLY A 336 -2.70 -7.29 1.33
N ARG A 337 -3.29 -6.18 1.76
CA ARG A 337 -3.20 -4.87 1.08
C ARG A 337 -1.90 -4.14 1.36
N TRP A 338 -1.75 -2.91 0.87
CA TRP A 338 -0.59 -2.06 1.16
C TRP A 338 -0.28 -1.87 2.66
N GLN A 339 -1.27 -1.81 3.55
CA GLN A 339 -1.04 -1.58 4.98
C GLN A 339 -1.21 -2.83 5.86
N GLU A 340 -1.45 -3.97 5.23
CA GLU A 340 -1.82 -5.21 5.88
C GLU A 340 -0.90 -6.35 5.42
N GLY A 341 -0.89 -7.43 6.18
CA GLY A 341 -0.09 -8.60 5.86
C GLY A 341 0.86 -8.98 6.98
N PHE A 342 1.65 -10.01 6.67
CA PHE A 342 2.72 -10.48 7.55
C PHE A 342 3.90 -9.48 7.56
N PHE A 343 4.17 -8.86 6.41
CA PHE A 343 5.07 -7.72 6.19
C PHE A 343 4.27 -6.48 5.80
N ASN A 344 4.87 -5.28 5.88
CA ASN A 344 4.20 -4.06 5.43
C ASN A 344 4.20 -3.98 3.88
N GLY A 345 3.31 -3.19 3.27
CA GLY A 345 3.18 -3.15 1.80
C GLY A 345 4.46 -2.81 1.05
N GLY A 346 5.22 -1.80 1.48
CA GLY A 346 6.44 -1.47 0.75
C GLY A 346 7.66 -2.33 1.11
N ASP A 347 7.55 -3.24 2.09
CA ASP A 347 8.50 -4.34 2.24
C ASP A 347 8.47 -5.28 1.01
N ARG A 348 7.30 -5.42 0.38
CA ARG A 348 7.09 -6.18 -0.87
C ARG A 348 7.83 -5.54 -2.04
N ILE A 349 7.79 -4.21 -2.12
CA ILE A 349 8.52 -3.45 -3.14
C ILE A 349 10.03 -3.64 -2.97
N PHE A 350 10.54 -3.60 -1.74
CA PHE A 350 11.95 -3.89 -1.48
C PHE A 350 12.33 -5.31 -1.88
N ALA A 351 11.49 -6.31 -1.60
CA ALA A 351 11.75 -7.69 -2.00
C ALA A 351 11.96 -7.81 -3.52
N VAL A 352 11.09 -7.20 -4.32
CA VAL A 352 11.21 -7.15 -5.79
C VAL A 352 12.48 -6.41 -6.22
N GLN A 353 12.74 -5.23 -5.64
CA GLN A 353 13.92 -4.43 -5.96
C GLN A 353 15.22 -5.17 -5.69
N ILE A 354 15.28 -5.88 -4.56
CA ILE A 354 16.42 -6.72 -4.17
C ILE A 354 16.59 -7.85 -5.18
N ALA A 355 15.52 -8.55 -5.55
CA ALA A 355 15.57 -9.66 -6.51
C ALA A 355 16.08 -9.20 -7.89
N GLU A 356 15.55 -8.11 -8.44
CA GLU A 356 16.04 -7.54 -9.70
C GLU A 356 17.51 -7.10 -9.60
N THR A 357 17.88 -6.37 -8.55
CA THR A 357 19.25 -5.91 -8.35
C THR A 357 20.23 -7.09 -8.27
N LEU A 358 19.90 -8.15 -7.55
CA LEU A 358 20.74 -9.35 -7.44
C LEU A 358 20.91 -10.05 -8.79
N ARG A 359 19.83 -10.24 -9.54
CA ARG A 359 19.88 -10.88 -10.87
C ARG A 359 20.69 -10.05 -11.88
N GLN A 360 20.53 -8.73 -11.87
CA GLN A 360 21.35 -7.83 -12.70
C GLN A 360 22.85 -7.90 -12.36
N ASN A 361 23.19 -8.28 -11.12
CA ASN A 361 24.57 -8.48 -10.66
C ASN A 361 25.00 -9.95 -10.71
N GLY A 362 24.33 -10.79 -11.50
CA GLY A 362 24.72 -12.17 -11.78
C GLY A 362 24.50 -13.16 -10.63
N LYS A 363 23.72 -12.79 -9.61
CA LYS A 363 23.34 -13.68 -8.52
C LYS A 363 22.11 -14.50 -8.90
N SER A 364 22.07 -15.75 -8.45
CA SER A 364 20.88 -16.61 -8.55
C SER A 364 19.94 -16.24 -7.41
N ALA A 365 18.89 -15.47 -7.73
CA ALA A 365 17.96 -14.93 -6.75
C ALA A 365 16.50 -15.08 -7.20
N GLU A 366 15.63 -15.53 -6.30
CA GLU A 366 14.18 -15.69 -6.51
C GLU A 366 13.38 -15.21 -5.28
N LEU A 367 12.11 -14.88 -5.49
CA LEU A 367 11.17 -14.60 -4.41
C LEU A 367 10.60 -15.91 -3.85
N LEU A 368 10.46 -15.97 -2.53
CA LEU A 368 9.79 -17.05 -1.81
C LEU A 368 8.56 -16.48 -1.10
N ASP A 369 7.38 -16.97 -1.46
CA ASP A 369 6.13 -16.58 -0.80
C ASP A 369 6.18 -16.91 0.70
N ILE A 370 5.83 -15.92 1.53
CA ILE A 370 5.86 -16.04 2.98
C ILE A 370 4.96 -17.15 3.50
N ARG A 371 3.83 -17.44 2.85
CA ARG A 371 2.92 -18.52 3.22
C ARG A 371 3.58 -19.88 3.01
N THR A 372 4.25 -20.05 1.87
CA THR A 372 5.04 -21.24 1.57
C THR A 372 6.16 -21.43 2.60
N PHE A 373 6.89 -20.36 2.93
CA PHE A 373 7.92 -20.43 3.97
C PHE A 373 7.32 -20.74 5.35
N ASN A 374 6.21 -20.11 5.73
CA ASN A 374 5.57 -20.31 7.04
C ASN A 374 5.13 -21.76 7.23
N HIS A 375 4.57 -22.36 6.18
CA HIS A 375 4.06 -23.72 6.21
C HIS A 375 5.16 -24.78 6.07
N ASN A 376 6.04 -24.62 5.08
CA ASN A 376 6.99 -25.66 4.67
C ASN A 376 8.43 -25.36 5.08
N GLY A 377 8.77 -24.09 5.32
CA GLY A 377 10.16 -23.63 5.43
C GLY A 377 10.84 -23.61 4.07
N ILE A 378 12.15 -23.84 4.06
CA ILE A 378 12.92 -24.01 2.82
C ILE A 378 13.02 -25.50 2.51
N SER A 379 12.60 -25.92 1.32
CA SER A 379 12.53 -27.34 0.94
C SER A 379 13.89 -28.02 0.80
N SER A 380 14.93 -27.27 0.42
CA SER A 380 16.31 -27.74 0.31
C SER A 380 17.25 -26.71 0.94
N PRO A 381 17.25 -26.59 2.29
CA PRO A 381 17.99 -25.54 2.98
C PRO A 381 19.49 -25.60 2.69
N GLU A 382 20.03 -26.77 2.37
CA GLU A 382 21.43 -26.96 1.98
C GLU A 382 21.80 -26.36 0.61
N LYS A 383 20.80 -26.03 -0.23
CA LYS A 383 20.99 -25.41 -1.55
C LYS A 383 20.80 -23.90 -1.53
N VAL A 384 20.17 -23.37 -0.48
CA VAL A 384 19.93 -21.94 -0.31
C VAL A 384 21.03 -21.37 0.58
N SER A 385 21.96 -20.61 -0.01
CA SER A 385 23.06 -19.97 0.71
C SER A 385 22.56 -18.83 1.61
N LEU A 386 21.55 -18.09 1.16
CA LEU A 386 21.10 -16.87 1.82
C LEU A 386 19.58 -16.69 1.72
N LEU A 387 18.96 -16.43 2.87
CA LEU A 387 17.58 -15.95 2.97
C LEU A 387 17.57 -14.46 3.30
N ILE A 388 16.95 -13.64 2.46
CA ILE A 388 16.79 -12.20 2.69
C ILE A 388 15.37 -11.92 3.20
N VAL A 389 15.27 -11.19 4.30
CA VAL A 389 14.01 -10.80 4.94
C VAL A 389 13.92 -9.26 4.93
N PRO A 390 13.35 -8.65 3.88
CA PRO A 390 13.08 -7.22 3.87
C PRO A 390 11.79 -6.97 4.65
N ALA A 391 11.90 -6.69 5.95
CA ALA A 391 10.72 -6.50 6.81
C ALA A 391 10.97 -5.43 7.87
N GLN A 392 10.29 -4.28 7.75
CA GLN A 392 10.28 -3.27 8.83
C GLN A 392 9.58 -3.79 10.08
N ARG A 393 8.52 -4.58 9.86
CA ARG A 393 7.70 -5.19 10.90
C ARG A 393 7.30 -6.59 10.45
N ILE A 394 7.19 -7.51 11.41
CA ILE A 394 6.72 -8.87 11.20
C ILE A 394 5.62 -9.11 12.23
N ASN A 395 4.41 -9.42 11.79
CA ASN A 395 3.30 -9.82 12.68
C ASN A 395 2.58 -11.02 12.10
N SER A 396 1.93 -11.81 12.96
CA SER A 396 0.97 -12.80 12.49
C SER A 396 -0.13 -12.12 11.68
N TYR A 397 -0.55 -12.79 10.61
CA TYR A 397 -1.62 -12.37 9.73
C TYR A 397 -2.51 -13.57 9.40
N TYR A 398 -3.64 -13.37 8.71
CA TYR A 398 -4.57 -14.46 8.38
C TYR A 398 -3.82 -15.63 7.72
N GLY A 399 -3.90 -16.81 8.34
CA GLY A 399 -3.25 -18.04 7.86
C GLY A 399 -1.72 -18.08 7.97
N THR A 400 -1.07 -17.04 8.51
CA THR A 400 0.40 -16.94 8.62
C THR A 400 0.81 -16.60 10.06
N ASP A 401 1.43 -17.56 10.76
CA ASP A 401 1.72 -17.43 12.19
C ASP A 401 3.18 -17.03 12.45
N PHE A 402 3.39 -16.05 13.34
CA PHE A 402 4.73 -15.56 13.66
C PHE A 402 5.60 -16.59 14.38
N ASN A 403 5.02 -17.47 15.21
CA ASN A 403 5.81 -18.49 15.91
C ASN A 403 6.22 -19.60 14.94
N ALA A 404 5.33 -20.03 14.05
CA ALA A 404 5.64 -20.96 12.96
C ALA A 404 6.77 -20.40 12.09
N PHE A 405 6.70 -19.11 11.70
CA PHE A 405 7.78 -18.43 11.00
C PHE A 405 9.13 -18.53 11.75
N CYS A 406 9.12 -18.28 13.06
CA CYS A 406 10.33 -18.37 13.88
C CYS A 406 10.91 -19.79 13.91
N GLU A 407 10.06 -20.82 13.99
CA GLU A 407 10.50 -22.21 13.97
C GLU A 407 11.15 -22.61 12.65
N LYS A 408 10.55 -22.21 11.52
CA LYS A 408 11.12 -22.45 10.19
C LYS A 408 12.45 -21.72 10.00
N MET A 409 12.54 -20.49 10.46
CA MET A 409 13.80 -19.72 10.44
C MET A 409 14.90 -20.41 11.26
N ARG A 410 14.59 -20.88 12.48
CA ARG A 410 15.56 -21.63 13.30
C ARG A 410 16.01 -22.92 12.62
N THR A 411 15.10 -23.60 11.92
CA THR A 411 15.39 -24.85 11.20
C THR A 411 16.35 -24.58 10.04
N PHE A 412 16.10 -23.54 9.25
CA PHE A 412 16.99 -23.11 8.17
C PHE A 412 18.39 -22.76 8.69
N LYS A 413 18.48 -21.98 9.77
CA LYS A 413 19.77 -21.66 10.41
C LYS A 413 20.53 -22.89 10.90
N LYS A 414 19.84 -23.84 11.54
CA LYS A 414 20.45 -25.10 12.01
C LYS A 414 21.04 -25.94 10.87
N ALA A 415 20.50 -25.80 9.66
CA ALA A 415 21.03 -26.43 8.46
C ALA A 415 22.25 -25.68 7.85
N GLY A 416 22.73 -24.62 8.50
CA GLY A 416 23.84 -23.79 8.02
C GLY A 416 23.41 -22.63 7.13
N GLY A 417 22.10 -22.32 7.07
CA GLY A 417 21.58 -21.20 6.30
C GLY A 417 21.93 -19.84 6.88
N HIS A 418 22.23 -18.87 6.01
CA HIS A 418 22.56 -17.50 6.39
C HIS A 418 21.35 -16.58 6.19
N VAL A 419 21.19 -15.56 7.03
CA VAL A 419 20.05 -14.64 6.97
C VAL A 419 20.51 -13.19 6.84
N LEU A 420 19.93 -12.45 5.90
CA LEU A 420 20.04 -11.00 5.83
C LEU A 420 18.71 -10.36 6.22
N LEU A 421 18.66 -9.72 7.39
CA LEU A 421 17.47 -9.00 7.86
C LEU A 421 17.58 -7.51 7.51
N ILE A 422 16.67 -7.02 6.68
CA ILE A 422 16.64 -5.62 6.26
C ILE A 422 15.39 -4.99 6.89
N GLY A 423 15.58 -4.30 8.01
CA GLY A 423 14.47 -4.03 8.92
C GLY A 423 14.82 -3.14 10.10
N ASN A 424 13.83 -2.88 10.96
CA ASN A 424 14.00 -1.94 12.08
C ASN A 424 14.38 -2.60 13.40
N GLN A 425 14.22 -3.91 13.50
CA GLN A 425 14.39 -4.63 14.75
C GLN A 425 14.79 -6.08 14.48
N ILE A 426 15.48 -6.66 15.46
CA ILE A 426 15.82 -8.08 15.50
C ILE A 426 14.95 -8.71 16.58
N HIS A 427 14.05 -9.60 16.18
CA HIS A 427 13.15 -10.23 17.14
C HIS A 427 13.90 -11.27 17.98
N SER A 428 13.69 -11.25 19.30
CA SER A 428 14.35 -12.17 20.24
C SER A 428 14.06 -13.64 19.93
N ASN A 429 12.83 -13.95 19.49
CA ASN A 429 12.44 -15.29 19.08
C ASN A 429 13.17 -15.82 17.81
N LEU A 430 13.74 -14.92 16.99
CA LEU A 430 14.47 -15.26 15.77
C LEU A 430 15.99 -15.33 16.02
N PHE A 431 16.52 -14.34 16.74
CA PHE A 431 17.96 -14.19 16.98
C PHE A 431 18.20 -13.76 18.43
N PRO A 432 18.08 -14.68 19.40
CA PRO A 432 18.16 -14.33 20.83
C PRO A 432 19.49 -13.68 21.21
N ASP A 433 20.61 -14.13 20.64
CA ASP A 433 21.94 -13.59 20.90
C ASP A 433 22.12 -12.15 20.38
N PHE A 434 21.27 -11.72 19.46
CA PHE A 434 21.29 -10.39 18.85
C PHE A 434 20.10 -9.52 19.32
N ALA A 435 19.21 -10.06 20.16
CA ALA A 435 17.98 -9.40 20.59
C ALA A 435 18.18 -8.15 21.48
N GLY A 436 19.42 -7.89 21.89
CA GLY A 436 19.77 -6.77 22.77
C GLY A 436 21.04 -6.04 22.36
N ILE A 437 21.50 -6.18 21.11
CA ILE A 437 22.65 -5.41 20.62
C ILE A 437 22.23 -4.06 20.02
N LEU A 438 20.94 -3.90 19.71
CA LEU A 438 20.38 -2.69 19.15
C LEU A 438 19.75 -1.83 20.24
N THR A 439 20.03 -0.54 20.21
CA THR A 439 19.30 0.48 20.98
C THR A 439 18.62 1.45 20.02
N ARG A 440 17.50 2.03 20.45
CA ARG A 440 16.80 3.06 19.68
C ARG A 440 17.35 4.43 20.05
N VAL A 441 17.63 5.26 19.05
CA VAL A 441 18.07 6.65 19.20
C VAL A 441 17.08 7.61 18.53
N GLY A 442 17.12 8.90 18.87
CA GLY A 442 16.17 9.88 18.33
C GLY A 442 14.77 9.78 18.95
N GLU A 443 13.96 10.81 18.70
CA GLU A 443 12.60 10.91 19.21
C GLU A 443 11.62 10.11 18.35
N ASN A 444 10.55 9.60 18.96
CA ASN A 444 9.39 9.18 18.19
C ASN A 444 8.66 10.45 17.78
N ASP A 445 8.85 10.85 16.54
CA ASP A 445 7.99 11.84 15.93
C ASP A 445 6.53 11.32 15.90
N ALA A 446 5.57 12.24 16.02
CA ALA A 446 4.13 11.93 16.11
C ALA A 446 3.60 11.08 14.94
N TYR A 447 2.34 10.61 15.07
CA TYR A 447 1.63 9.79 14.09
C TYR A 447 1.90 10.22 12.62
N ALA A 448 2.19 9.23 11.76
CA ALA A 448 2.56 9.38 10.34
C ALA A 448 3.96 9.94 9.99
N LYS A 449 4.86 10.11 10.96
CA LYS A 449 6.27 10.45 10.68
C LYS A 449 7.21 9.24 10.82
N PRO A 450 8.11 8.99 9.86
CA PRO A 450 9.13 7.96 10.01
C PRO A 450 10.09 8.21 11.18
N ALA A 451 10.47 7.11 11.84
CA ALA A 451 11.51 7.15 12.86
C ALA A 451 12.91 7.04 12.25
N TYR A 452 13.75 8.05 12.48
CA TYR A 452 15.16 8.08 12.09
C TYR A 452 16.08 8.32 13.29
N PRO A 453 17.41 8.13 13.15
CA PRO A 453 18.34 8.40 14.25
C PRO A 453 18.46 9.88 14.64
N VAL A 454 17.91 10.78 13.83
CA VAL A 454 17.88 12.24 14.05
C VAL A 454 16.49 12.79 13.74
N PRO A 455 16.12 13.94 14.33
CA PRO A 455 14.91 14.67 13.94
C PRO A 455 14.87 14.97 12.44
N TYR A 456 13.65 15.04 11.91
CA TYR A 456 13.37 15.16 10.48
C TYR A 456 14.11 16.32 9.80
N GLU A 457 14.13 17.48 10.44
CA GLU A 457 14.79 18.70 9.95
C GLU A 457 16.32 18.59 9.87
N LYS A 458 16.92 17.58 10.53
CA LYS A 458 18.37 17.34 10.54
C LYS A 458 18.80 16.21 9.59
N ILE A 459 17.87 15.50 8.96
CA ILE A 459 18.19 14.41 8.02
C ILE A 459 19.10 14.90 6.86
N PRO A 460 18.86 16.05 6.20
CA PRO A 460 19.73 16.52 5.11
C PRO A 460 21.19 16.78 5.51
N GLN A 461 21.47 16.96 6.80
CA GLN A 461 22.81 17.18 7.33
C GLN A 461 23.51 15.85 7.68
N SER A 462 22.78 14.75 7.61
CA SER A 462 23.21 13.42 7.99
C SER A 462 23.55 12.57 6.76
N GLY A 463 24.02 11.35 6.99
CA GLY A 463 24.36 10.43 5.91
C GLY A 463 24.64 9.01 6.39
N ILE A 464 25.19 8.21 5.49
CA ILE A 464 25.64 6.85 5.76
C ILE A 464 27.09 6.67 5.30
N LEU A 465 27.79 5.77 5.97
CA LEU A 465 29.17 5.39 5.66
C LEU A 465 29.25 3.86 5.53
N LEU A 466 29.64 3.37 4.36
CA LEU A 466 29.92 1.96 4.11
C LEU A 466 31.40 1.68 4.39
N ARG A 467 31.65 0.68 5.23
CA ARG A 467 32.98 0.14 5.52
C ARG A 467 33.22 -1.04 4.59
N ASN A 468 34.11 -0.91 3.61
CA ASN A 468 34.44 -2.01 2.70
C ASN A 468 35.33 -3.04 3.42
N PHE A 469 35.04 -4.34 3.30
CA PHE A 469 35.85 -5.37 3.96
C PHE A 469 37.21 -5.57 3.30
N ASN A 470 37.25 -5.47 1.97
CA ASN A 470 38.41 -5.84 1.16
C ASN A 470 39.35 -4.64 0.91
N SER A 471 39.04 -3.48 1.49
CA SER A 471 39.89 -2.30 1.38
C SER A 471 39.67 -1.37 2.56
N GLU A 472 40.70 -0.62 2.96
CA GLU A 472 40.56 0.48 3.92
C GLU A 472 39.70 1.65 3.39
N LYS A 473 39.25 1.58 2.13
CA LYS A 473 38.39 2.60 1.55
C LYS A 473 37.02 2.54 2.19
N THR A 474 36.58 3.70 2.67
CA THR A 474 35.20 3.93 3.09
C THR A 474 34.51 4.79 2.05
N GLU A 475 33.23 4.52 1.82
CA GLU A 475 32.38 5.36 0.95
C GLU A 475 31.30 6.01 1.81
N GLN A 476 31.15 7.33 1.69
CA GLN A 476 30.19 8.11 2.45
C GLN A 476 29.20 8.79 1.51
N TRP A 477 27.92 8.71 1.85
CA TRP A 477 26.86 9.43 1.16
C TRP A 477 26.06 10.27 2.14
N LYS A 478 25.68 11.47 1.72
CA LYS A 478 24.73 12.31 2.46
C LYS A 478 23.33 12.07 1.94
N PHE A 479 22.34 12.33 2.77
CA PHE A 479 20.97 12.43 2.29
C PHE A 479 20.87 13.55 1.25
N THR A 480 20.38 13.23 0.05
CA THR A 480 20.14 14.23 -1.01
C THR A 480 18.80 14.91 -0.83
N LYS A 481 17.86 14.24 -0.15
CA LYS A 481 16.53 14.74 0.15
C LYS A 481 16.04 14.21 1.47
N VAL A 482 15.02 14.87 2.01
CA VAL A 482 14.33 14.35 3.16
C VAL A 482 13.40 13.22 2.73
N PRO A 483 13.45 12.04 3.36
CA PRO A 483 12.66 10.87 3.00
C PRO A 483 11.18 11.06 3.34
N MET A 484 10.47 11.91 2.57
CA MET A 484 9.03 12.16 2.63
C MET A 484 8.23 11.89 1.33
N GLY A 485 7.60 10.73 1.08
CA GLY A 485 6.47 10.57 0.18
C GLY A 485 5.29 11.49 0.50
N THR A 486 4.43 11.69 -0.48
CA THR A 486 3.41 12.74 -0.43
C THR A 486 2.14 12.35 0.33
N ALA A 487 1.88 11.04 0.52
CA ALA A 487 0.65 10.55 1.12
C ALA A 487 0.71 10.28 2.64
N GLY A 488 1.88 10.39 3.29
CA GLY A 488 2.00 10.06 4.72
C GLY A 488 2.10 8.56 5.04
N TRP A 489 2.02 7.70 4.03
CA TRP A 489 2.06 6.23 4.16
C TRP A 489 3.34 5.65 3.52
N PHE A 490 3.81 4.53 4.05
CA PHE A 490 5.05 3.83 3.68
C PHE A 490 6.34 4.67 3.77
N TRP A 491 6.96 4.56 4.94
CA TRP A 491 8.23 5.17 5.21
C TRP A 491 9.31 4.14 5.45
N PRO A 492 10.30 3.98 4.55
CA PRO A 492 11.54 3.34 4.91
C PRO A 492 12.10 4.07 6.14
N SER A 493 12.08 3.39 7.28
CA SER A 493 12.42 3.97 8.58
C SER A 493 13.47 3.11 9.27
N GLY A 494 13.89 3.52 10.46
CA GLY A 494 14.85 2.78 11.28
C GLY A 494 15.62 3.72 12.19
N ARG A 495 15.50 3.51 13.50
CA ARG A 495 16.25 4.27 14.51
C ARG A 495 17.16 3.41 15.39
N SER A 496 17.34 2.16 14.97
CA SER A 496 18.13 1.18 15.69
C SER A 496 19.61 1.34 15.35
N VAL A 497 20.43 1.52 16.38
CA VAL A 497 21.90 1.56 16.29
C VAL A 497 22.48 0.47 17.17
N VAL A 498 23.66 -0.04 16.82
CA VAL A 498 24.41 -0.97 17.67
C VAL A 498 24.87 -0.23 18.93
N MET A 499 24.67 -0.86 20.09
CA MET A 499 25.14 -0.36 21.38
C MET A 499 26.66 -0.22 21.41
N GLU A 500 27.19 0.69 22.23
CA GLU A 500 28.65 0.88 22.33
C GLU A 500 29.38 -0.36 22.86
N ASN A 501 28.74 -1.11 23.76
CA ASN A 501 29.26 -2.34 24.35
C ASN A 501 28.21 -3.47 24.21
N PRO A 502 28.01 -4.03 23.00
CA PRO A 502 27.02 -5.07 22.80
C PRO A 502 27.50 -6.37 23.48
N LYS A 503 26.56 -7.14 24.07
CA LYS A 503 26.86 -8.44 24.69
C LYS A 503 27.43 -9.45 23.69
N THR A 504 27.07 -9.29 22.42
CA THR A 504 27.51 -10.13 21.31
C THR A 504 28.33 -9.27 20.36
N SER A 505 29.56 -9.71 20.08
CA SER A 505 30.42 -9.02 19.12
C SER A 505 29.83 -9.11 17.72
N VAL A 506 29.93 -8.02 16.96
CA VAL A 506 29.50 -7.93 15.57
C VAL A 506 30.55 -7.17 14.76
N ILE A 507 30.56 -7.36 13.45
CA ILE A 507 31.42 -6.60 12.55
C ILE A 507 30.60 -5.47 11.94
N PRO A 508 30.94 -4.20 12.25
CA PRO A 508 30.31 -3.05 11.63
C PRO A 508 30.51 -3.06 10.11
N VAL A 509 29.43 -2.86 9.37
CA VAL A 509 29.44 -2.71 7.91
C VAL A 509 28.97 -1.31 7.50
N LEU A 510 27.97 -0.78 8.21
CA LEU A 510 27.33 0.48 7.87
C LEU A 510 27.18 1.36 9.11
N ASP A 511 27.61 2.61 9.02
CA ASP A 511 27.37 3.63 10.04
C ASP A 511 26.40 4.70 9.56
N PHE A 512 25.59 5.22 10.48
CA PHE A 512 24.92 6.50 10.33
C PHE A 512 25.88 7.62 10.73
N VAL A 513 25.98 8.64 9.88
CA VAL A 513 26.77 9.85 10.13
C VAL A 513 25.83 10.97 10.56
N PHE A 514 25.96 11.40 11.81
CA PHE A 514 25.16 12.47 12.40
C PHE A 514 25.60 13.86 11.90
N PRO A 515 24.79 14.91 12.08
CA PRO A 515 25.15 16.28 11.69
C PRO A 515 26.47 16.75 12.31
N ASP A 516 26.75 16.36 13.55
CA ASP A 516 27.98 16.65 14.28
C ASP A 516 29.17 15.74 13.90
N GLN A 517 29.03 14.97 12.82
CA GLN A 517 30.01 14.01 12.30
C GLN A 517 30.28 12.81 13.22
N LYS A 518 29.57 12.66 14.34
CA LYS A 518 29.61 11.41 15.10
C LYS A 518 29.05 10.28 14.26
N ARG A 519 29.53 9.07 14.53
CA ARG A 519 29.14 7.86 13.81
C ARG A 519 28.54 6.86 14.79
N LYS A 520 27.46 6.21 14.39
CA LYS A 520 26.90 5.05 15.09
C LYS A 520 26.64 3.95 14.08
N THR A 521 27.02 2.73 14.43
CA THR A 521 26.79 1.57 13.55
C THR A 521 25.30 1.27 13.49
N ILE A 522 24.78 1.16 12.28
CA ILE A 522 23.37 0.83 11.97
C ILE A 522 23.25 -0.50 11.22
N GLY A 523 24.34 -1.00 10.64
CA GLY A 523 24.36 -2.29 9.96
C GLY A 523 25.63 -3.08 10.22
N PHE A 524 25.48 -4.39 10.35
CA PHE A 524 26.54 -5.29 10.81
C PHE A 524 26.36 -6.72 10.30
N VAL A 525 27.42 -7.53 10.42
CA VAL A 525 27.36 -9.00 10.30
C VAL A 525 27.85 -9.67 11.58
N SER A 526 27.34 -10.87 11.87
CA SER A 526 27.58 -11.60 13.14
C SER A 526 29.05 -11.99 13.41
N CYS A 527 29.81 -12.50 12.43
CA CYS A 527 31.24 -12.81 12.58
C CYS A 527 31.99 -12.86 11.23
N GLU A 528 33.33 -12.92 11.22
CA GLU A 528 34.11 -12.80 9.97
C GLU A 528 34.23 -14.12 9.21
N LYS A 529 34.28 -15.24 9.94
CA LYS A 529 34.60 -16.56 9.37
C LYS A 529 33.36 -17.28 8.85
N THR A 530 32.25 -17.22 9.58
CA THR A 530 31.00 -17.93 9.26
C THR A 530 29.78 -17.09 9.66
N PRO A 531 29.52 -15.95 8.98
CA PRO A 531 28.48 -15.01 9.40
C PRO A 531 27.07 -15.60 9.21
N GLU A 532 26.36 -15.90 10.29
CA GLU A 532 24.98 -16.42 10.23
C GLU A 532 23.92 -15.34 9.96
N LEU A 533 24.19 -14.10 10.40
CA LEU A 533 23.27 -12.96 10.33
C LEU A 533 23.97 -11.73 9.77
N GLY A 534 23.30 -11.05 8.83
CA GLY A 534 23.52 -9.64 8.50
C GLY A 534 22.27 -8.82 8.82
N PHE A 535 22.47 -7.55 9.18
CA PHE A 535 21.38 -6.63 9.50
C PHE A 535 21.68 -5.20 9.02
N PHE A 536 20.67 -4.50 8.49
CA PHE A 536 20.67 -3.04 8.32
C PHE A 536 19.24 -2.48 8.15
N PRO A 537 18.99 -1.17 8.41
CA PRO A 537 17.65 -0.60 8.32
C PRO A 537 17.18 -0.35 6.89
N THR A 538 15.86 -0.42 6.67
CA THR A 538 15.24 -0.32 5.34
C THR A 538 15.49 1.02 4.63
N TYR A 539 15.58 2.13 5.36
CA TYR A 539 15.81 3.44 4.75
C TYR A 539 17.11 3.54 3.95
N VAL A 540 18.05 2.63 4.20
CA VAL A 540 19.32 2.55 3.46
C VAL A 540 19.09 2.15 2.00
N LEU A 541 18.01 1.44 1.71
CA LEU A 541 17.59 1.05 0.36
C LEU A 541 16.57 2.02 -0.25
N GLY A 542 16.16 3.05 0.49
CA GLY A 542 15.19 4.02 0.02
C GLY A 542 15.67 4.67 -1.28
N PHE A 543 14.88 4.52 -2.34
CA PHE A 543 15.25 4.99 -3.67
C PHE A 543 15.59 6.48 -3.63
N SER A 544 16.76 6.84 -4.15
CA SER A 544 17.26 8.21 -4.29
C SER A 544 17.51 8.96 -2.98
N TYR A 545 17.40 8.33 -1.81
CA TYR A 545 17.71 9.02 -0.53
C TYR A 545 19.17 9.47 -0.47
N PHE A 546 20.07 8.75 -1.14
CA PHE A 546 21.52 8.98 -1.15
C PHE A 546 22.09 9.24 -2.54
N THR A 547 21.22 9.33 -3.56
CA THR A 547 21.60 9.56 -4.96
C THR A 547 20.73 10.64 -5.59
N ASN A 548 21.15 11.11 -6.76
CA ASN A 548 20.32 11.95 -7.64
C ASN A 548 19.85 11.14 -8.87
N GLU A 549 19.83 9.82 -8.76
CA GLU A 549 19.35 8.97 -9.85
C GLU A 549 17.86 9.21 -10.09
N THR A 550 17.50 9.30 -11.36
CA THR A 550 16.11 9.36 -11.78
C THR A 550 15.55 7.94 -11.79
N PRO A 551 14.37 7.71 -11.20
CA PRO A 551 13.72 6.41 -11.28
C PRO A 551 13.47 6.00 -12.74
N SER A 552 13.61 4.71 -13.02
CA SER A 552 13.27 4.13 -14.32
C SER A 552 12.28 2.99 -14.15
N PHE A 553 11.20 3.01 -14.94
CA PHE A 553 10.17 1.97 -15.02
C PHE A 553 10.25 1.15 -16.32
N ALA A 554 11.39 1.20 -17.03
CA ALA A 554 11.50 0.65 -18.37
C ALA A 554 12.26 -0.69 -18.43
N PRO A 555 11.60 -1.83 -18.73
CA PRO A 555 10.22 -2.21 -18.37
C PRO A 555 10.04 -2.28 -16.84
N ILE A 556 8.85 -2.66 -16.30
CA ILE A 556 8.56 -2.77 -14.85
C ILE A 556 9.54 -3.71 -14.15
N LYS A 557 10.73 -3.18 -13.86
CA LYS A 557 11.88 -3.82 -13.26
C LYS A 557 12.34 -2.84 -12.21
N LEU A 558 11.65 -2.89 -11.08
CA LEU A 558 12.05 -2.09 -9.94
C LEU A 558 13.42 -2.60 -9.50
N LYS A 559 14.40 -1.70 -9.44
CA LYS A 559 15.73 -2.00 -8.90
C LYS A 559 16.09 -0.96 -7.86
N LEU A 560 17.06 -1.32 -7.01
CA LEU A 560 17.73 -0.36 -6.14
C LEU A 560 18.55 0.63 -6.96
N ASP A 561 18.73 1.85 -6.44
CA ASP A 561 19.68 2.81 -7.00
C ASP A 561 21.14 2.34 -6.78
N SER A 562 22.13 3.08 -7.28
CA SER A 562 23.54 2.66 -7.17
C SER A 562 24.02 2.52 -5.73
N VAL A 563 23.53 3.33 -4.78
CA VAL A 563 23.93 3.26 -3.37
C VAL A 563 23.29 2.06 -2.70
N GLY A 564 21.97 1.88 -2.86
CA GLY A 564 21.26 0.71 -2.35
C GLY A 564 21.85 -0.59 -2.91
N THR A 565 22.19 -0.61 -4.20
CA THR A 565 22.86 -1.73 -4.86
C THR A 565 24.21 -2.04 -4.23
N LYS A 566 25.09 -1.03 -4.07
CA LYS A 566 26.41 -1.23 -3.44
C LYS A 566 26.31 -1.80 -2.04
N ILE A 567 25.39 -1.27 -1.23
CA ILE A 567 25.21 -1.71 0.15
C ILE A 567 24.68 -3.14 0.20
N LEU A 568 23.63 -3.45 -0.56
CA LEU A 568 23.09 -4.80 -0.64
C LEU A 568 24.18 -5.81 -1.03
N MET A 569 24.95 -5.51 -2.08
CA MET A 569 26.00 -6.39 -2.56
C MET A 569 27.12 -6.59 -1.55
N GLU A 570 27.49 -5.58 -0.76
CA GLU A 570 28.47 -5.72 0.31
C GLU A 570 28.00 -6.72 1.38
N PHE A 571 26.75 -6.64 1.82
CA PHE A 571 26.20 -7.58 2.79
C PHE A 571 26.07 -9.00 2.22
N VAL A 572 25.59 -9.13 0.99
CA VAL A 572 25.43 -10.43 0.31
C VAL A 572 26.79 -11.11 0.14
N ASN A 573 27.81 -10.38 -0.35
CA ASN A 573 29.14 -10.94 -0.55
C ASN A 573 29.81 -11.37 0.76
N ARG A 574 29.53 -10.68 1.87
CA ARG A 574 30.02 -11.09 3.20
C ARG A 574 29.32 -12.35 3.69
N LEU A 575 28.00 -12.44 3.52
CA LEU A 575 27.22 -13.58 3.98
C LEU A 575 27.49 -14.84 3.15
N GLU A 576 27.69 -14.71 1.85
CA GLU A 576 27.99 -15.84 0.96
C GLU A 576 29.47 -16.27 0.98
N LYS A 577 30.33 -15.60 1.77
CA LYS A 577 31.75 -15.96 1.86
C LYS A 577 31.87 -17.34 2.48
N LYS A 578 32.24 -18.32 1.67
CA LYS A 578 32.56 -19.67 2.15
C LYS A 578 33.80 -19.60 3.06
N PRO A 579 33.80 -20.29 4.21
CA PRO A 579 34.92 -20.30 5.15
C PRO A 579 36.23 -20.79 4.54
#